data_AF-A0AAX3TG05-F1
#
_entry.id   AF-A0AAX3TG05-F1
#
_cell.length_a   1.000
_cell.length_b   1.000
_cell.length_c   1.000
_cell.angle_alpha   90.00
_cell.angle_beta   90.00
_cell.angle_gamma   90.00
#
_symmetry.space_group_name_H-M   'P 1'
#
loop_
_entity.id
_entity.type
_entity.pdbx_description
1 polymer ?
#
loop_
_entity_poly.entity_id
_entity_poly.type
_entity_poly.pdbx_seq_one_letter_code
_entity_poly.pdbx_strand_id
1 'polypeptide(L)'
;MKKLLTILTTLIGTSGSISAVVSCKVPTFAEGILGQKVLVVTDGGNIRDKTFNESSWEGVIKYGSQIHSNFNIQDELTARKFNYKSSIGGHTKWDENTHSFINEDYEYAKSNSNNYVETPDHTIDAFRTSYNTAIYKKADAFLLAGFGHLGAVDYAADRMQKAGNKTVVLLDAQYQKDNVISVLFNSELAGFNAGWDAILWANLPKMTSLNSGEFSKEALSASNSKTDMPLQGSTAGNKYISIGMFGGITDKNAVDNYMWGLLAAMHVYNNKFAGKEIELEDNKGQKVKYKLQPVYYANLGKKAGVEGLKDVSESSWFSKSFEVGGAKKSGIVDALVKNQADIIFPVAGPQINDVLEATGHKPFVIGVDTDQVTSVGSSKQGNEFRFLTSAKKNIVSASVYALNRARSLQKTTLNGKEYKSKYENEIKDGTTLVGEQPDWSISSSRKADTKWSIEKVNGSLTNAANLAIESVDYSKGKGDLIEEDLKKALNESGKTYKEYLTKTSLDKALELINKNVKNDEWDNLTLKSNGIAGIKNYWEMLIQSTKN
;
A
#
# COMPACT_ATOMS: atom_id res chain seq x y z
N MET A 1 33.88 49.03 27.97
CA MET A 1 35.08 48.28 27.53
C MET A 1 35.74 47.63 28.74
N LYS A 2 36.13 46.35 28.59
CA LYS A 2 37.13 45.60 29.40
C LYS A 2 36.76 44.82 30.67
N LYS A 3 35.48 44.56 31.02
CA LYS A 3 35.18 43.62 32.14
C LYS A 3 33.96 42.70 31.96
N LEU A 4 33.56 42.37 30.72
CA LEU A 4 32.47 41.40 30.49
C LEU A 4 32.79 40.32 29.45
N LEU A 5 34.04 40.21 29.01
CA LEU A 5 34.43 39.35 27.87
C LEU A 5 35.40 38.21 28.22
N THR A 6 35.49 37.81 29.50
CA THR A 6 36.49 36.82 29.96
C THR A 6 35.87 35.62 30.68
N ILE A 7 34.57 35.35 30.51
CA ILE A 7 33.90 34.14 31.06
C ILE A 7 33.28 33.29 29.93
N LEU A 8 33.59 33.61 28.67
CA LEU A 8 33.11 32.85 27.50
C LEU A 8 34.29 32.19 26.77
N THR A 9 35.06 31.33 27.45
CA THR A 9 36.10 30.50 26.78
C THR A 9 36.59 29.27 27.54
N THR A 10 35.89 28.82 28.59
CA THR A 10 36.32 27.65 29.40
C THR A 10 35.20 26.64 29.67
N LEU A 11 34.42 26.32 28.64
CA LEU A 11 33.63 25.08 28.58
C LEU A 11 33.67 24.50 27.17
N ILE A 12 34.88 24.16 26.72
CA ILE A 12 35.09 23.12 25.71
C ILE A 12 35.76 21.97 26.47
N GLY A 13 34.98 20.95 26.78
CA GLY A 13 35.44 19.77 27.51
C GLY A 13 34.26 19.02 28.07
N THR A 14 33.95 17.86 27.46
CA THR A 14 32.86 16.92 27.77
C THR A 14 31.46 17.26 27.23
N SER A 15 31.32 17.26 25.90
CA SER A 15 30.12 16.70 25.27
C SER A 15 30.15 15.17 25.41
N GLY A 16 29.99 14.69 26.64
CA GLY A 16 29.75 13.29 26.93
C GLY A 16 28.26 13.01 26.77
N SER A 17 27.94 12.16 25.81
CA SER A 17 26.62 11.58 25.59
C SER A 17 26.08 10.95 26.88
N ILE A 18 25.20 11.64 27.60
CA ILE A 18 24.41 11.02 28.67
C ILE A 18 22.98 11.53 28.55
N SER A 19 22.27 10.96 27.57
CA SER A 19 20.83 10.75 27.67
C SER A 19 20.53 9.26 27.56
N ALA A 20 21.32 8.42 28.25
CA ALA A 20 20.86 7.11 28.65
C ALA A 20 20.04 7.30 29.94
N VAL A 21 18.82 7.81 29.80
CA VAL A 21 17.82 7.62 30.84
C VAL A 21 17.54 6.12 30.84
N VAL A 22 18.23 5.39 31.72
CA VAL A 22 17.93 3.99 31.99
C VAL A 22 16.51 3.98 32.55
N SER A 23 15.54 3.75 31.68
CA SER A 23 14.19 3.42 32.07
C SER A 23 14.30 2.18 32.95
N CYS A 24 14.07 2.33 34.25
CA CYS A 24 13.92 1.23 35.21
C CYS A 24 12.65 0.39 34.93
N LYS A 25 12.29 0.17 33.66
CA LYS A 25 11.40 -0.92 33.30
C LYS A 25 12.26 -2.18 33.23
N VAL A 26 11.98 -3.12 34.13
CA VAL A 26 12.44 -4.50 34.00
C VAL A 26 12.21 -4.93 32.55
N PRO A 27 13.20 -5.51 31.84
CA PRO A 27 13.01 -5.93 30.46
C PRO A 27 11.79 -6.86 30.35
N THR A 28 10.75 -6.39 29.68
CA THR A 28 9.52 -7.16 29.50
C THR A 28 9.69 -8.11 28.32
N PHE A 29 9.40 -9.39 28.54
CA PHE A 29 9.33 -10.36 27.45
C PHE A 29 8.27 -9.97 26.42
N ALA A 30 8.38 -10.51 25.22
CA ALA A 30 7.28 -10.41 24.26
C ALA A 30 6.02 -11.03 24.84
N GLU A 31 4.92 -10.36 24.53
CA GLU A 31 3.58 -10.76 24.90
C GLU A 31 3.13 -11.97 24.10
N GLY A 32 2.38 -12.86 24.75
CA GLY A 32 1.87 -14.09 24.18
C GLY A 32 2.13 -15.30 25.05
N ILE A 33 1.33 -16.34 24.85
CA ILE A 33 1.55 -17.64 25.45
C ILE A 33 2.77 -18.33 24.83
N LEU A 34 3.32 -19.34 25.52
CA LEU A 34 4.50 -20.06 25.06
C LEU A 34 4.27 -20.65 23.66
N GLY A 35 5.20 -20.42 22.73
CA GLY A 35 5.06 -20.89 21.35
C GLY A 35 4.29 -19.93 20.47
N GLN A 36 3.79 -18.80 20.99
CA GLN A 36 3.07 -17.77 20.21
C GLN A 36 3.74 -16.39 20.34
N LYS A 37 4.99 -16.36 20.81
CA LYS A 37 5.94 -15.23 20.93
C LYS A 37 6.32 -14.51 19.64
N VAL A 38 5.52 -13.64 19.02
CA VAL A 38 5.97 -12.95 17.77
C VAL A 38 6.56 -11.58 18.06
N LEU A 39 7.74 -11.29 17.52
CA LEU A 39 8.39 -9.97 17.58
C LEU A 39 8.66 -9.42 16.19
N VAL A 40 8.25 -8.17 15.95
CA VAL A 40 8.72 -7.40 14.79
C VAL A 40 10.12 -6.86 15.07
N VAL A 41 10.97 -6.87 14.04
CA VAL A 41 12.20 -6.07 14.03
C VAL A 41 12.10 -5.11 12.84
N THR A 42 12.23 -3.82 13.09
CA THR A 42 12.14 -2.79 12.03
C THR A 42 13.41 -2.77 11.17
N ASP A 43 13.29 -2.44 9.89
CA ASP A 43 14.46 -2.26 9.02
C ASP A 43 15.23 -0.96 9.30
N GLY A 44 14.64 -0.07 10.08
CA GLY A 44 15.15 1.22 10.55
C GLY A 44 13.97 2.00 11.17
N GLY A 45 14.21 3.14 11.80
CA GLY A 45 13.11 3.97 12.31
C GLY A 45 12.28 3.31 13.41
N ASN A 46 10.96 3.54 13.41
CA ASN A 46 10.06 3.13 14.51
C ASN A 46 8.70 2.63 14.01
N ILE A 47 7.93 1.99 14.89
CA ILE A 47 6.59 1.42 14.57
C ILE A 47 5.49 2.48 14.41
N ARG A 48 5.84 3.76 14.37
CA ARG A 48 4.93 4.92 14.23
C ARG A 48 5.21 5.69 12.94
N ASP A 49 5.91 5.06 12.00
CA ASP A 49 6.28 5.64 10.72
C ASP A 49 5.08 5.80 9.77
N LYS A 50 3.89 5.29 10.14
CA LYS A 50 2.67 5.26 9.34
C LYS A 50 2.85 4.65 7.95
N THR A 51 3.85 3.78 7.80
CA THR A 51 4.19 3.11 6.55
C THR A 51 4.51 1.64 6.81
N PHE A 52 5.65 1.15 6.33
CA PHE A 52 5.98 -0.26 6.26
C PHE A 52 6.20 -0.89 7.64
N ASN A 53 6.92 -0.21 8.55
CA ASN A 53 7.19 -0.75 9.88
C ASN A 53 5.93 -0.79 10.75
N GLU A 54 5.13 0.27 10.71
CA GLU A 54 3.84 0.30 11.40
C GLU A 54 2.92 -0.84 10.91
N SER A 55 2.74 -1.02 9.60
CA SER A 55 1.90 -2.10 9.07
C SER A 55 2.45 -3.51 9.36
N SER A 56 3.77 -3.68 9.45
CA SER A 56 4.37 -4.95 9.90
C SER A 56 4.02 -5.25 11.36
N TRP A 57 4.09 -4.24 12.23
CA TRP A 57 3.69 -4.37 13.64
C TRP A 57 2.18 -4.58 13.80
N GLU A 58 1.34 -3.88 13.03
CA GLU A 58 -0.10 -4.12 12.99
C GLU A 58 -0.42 -5.57 12.56
N GLY A 59 0.37 -6.15 11.67
CA GLY A 59 0.31 -7.57 11.32
C GLY A 59 0.50 -8.50 12.53
N VAL A 60 1.45 -8.19 13.41
CA VAL A 60 1.65 -8.94 14.67
C VAL A 60 0.52 -8.71 15.65
N ILE A 61 -0.03 -7.49 15.74
CA ILE A 61 -1.20 -7.22 16.58
C ILE A 61 -2.43 -7.98 16.08
N LYS A 62 -2.67 -7.99 14.77
CA LYS A 62 -3.77 -8.72 14.15
C LYS A 62 -3.59 -10.24 14.28
N TYR A 63 -2.37 -10.75 14.16
CA TYR A 63 -2.09 -12.15 14.50
C TYR A 63 -2.43 -12.42 15.98
N GLY A 64 -1.99 -11.54 16.88
CA GLY A 64 -2.27 -11.60 18.32
C GLY A 64 -3.75 -11.58 18.70
N SER A 65 -4.63 -10.96 17.90
CA SER A 65 -6.08 -10.93 18.12
C SER A 65 -6.81 -12.20 17.63
N GLN A 66 -6.13 -13.13 16.95
CA GLN A 66 -6.76 -14.32 16.38
C GLN A 66 -6.02 -15.64 16.67
N ILE A 67 -5.05 -15.63 17.59
CA ILE A 67 -4.31 -16.83 18.00
C ILE A 67 -5.28 -17.97 18.36
N HIS A 68 -6.28 -17.68 19.19
CA HIS A 68 -7.31 -18.65 19.61
C HIS A 68 -7.98 -19.39 18.43
N SER A 69 -8.25 -18.67 17.32
CA SER A 69 -8.89 -19.22 16.12
C SER A 69 -7.99 -20.20 15.37
N ASN A 70 -6.66 -20.11 15.55
CA ASN A 70 -5.71 -21.09 15.00
C ASN A 70 -5.79 -22.44 15.74
N PHE A 71 -6.20 -22.42 17.01
CA PHE A 71 -6.36 -23.59 17.87
C PHE A 71 -7.83 -24.04 18.02
N ASN A 72 -8.72 -23.57 17.14
CA ASN A 72 -10.16 -23.89 17.13
C ASN A 72 -10.86 -23.60 18.47
N ILE A 73 -10.43 -22.56 19.18
CA ILE A 73 -11.08 -22.10 20.41
C ILE A 73 -12.22 -21.15 20.03
N GLN A 74 -13.41 -21.40 20.56
CA GLN A 74 -14.63 -20.65 20.23
C GLN A 74 -15.25 -19.93 21.44
N ASP A 75 -14.76 -20.16 22.65
CA ASP A 75 -15.26 -19.46 23.84
C ASP A 75 -14.39 -18.25 24.20
N GLU A 76 -15.03 -17.12 24.51
CA GLU A 76 -14.35 -15.86 24.79
C GLU A 76 -13.33 -15.98 25.94
N LEU A 77 -13.70 -16.63 27.04
CA LEU A 77 -12.87 -16.70 28.25
C LEU A 77 -11.54 -17.42 28.00
N THR A 78 -11.56 -18.50 27.22
CA THR A 78 -10.34 -19.19 26.81
C THR A 78 -9.62 -18.42 25.72
N ALA A 79 -10.33 -17.84 24.75
CA ALA A 79 -9.72 -17.02 23.70
C ALA A 79 -8.88 -15.86 24.27
N ARG A 80 -9.38 -15.19 25.32
CA ARG A 80 -8.65 -14.12 26.04
C ARG A 80 -7.33 -14.58 26.68
N LYS A 81 -7.16 -15.88 26.92
CA LYS A 81 -5.90 -16.44 27.46
C LYS A 81 -4.87 -16.76 26.38
N PHE A 82 -5.32 -17.00 25.14
CA PHE A 82 -4.44 -17.28 24.00
C PHE A 82 -3.89 -16.00 23.38
N ASN A 83 -4.78 -15.03 23.23
CA ASN A 83 -4.52 -13.81 22.50
C ASN A 83 -3.64 -12.82 23.28
N TYR A 84 -3.01 -11.90 22.56
CA TYR A 84 -2.29 -10.79 23.19
C TYR A 84 -3.30 -9.85 23.85
N LYS A 85 -3.07 -9.50 25.11
CA LYS A 85 -3.83 -8.47 25.83
C LYS A 85 -3.76 -7.13 25.11
N SER A 86 -2.61 -6.77 24.52
CA SER A 86 -2.50 -5.55 23.71
C SER A 86 -3.43 -5.58 22.49
N SER A 87 -3.67 -6.76 21.90
CA SER A 87 -4.49 -6.93 20.70
C SER A 87 -5.99 -7.02 20.97
N ILE A 88 -6.41 -7.37 22.19
CA ILE A 88 -7.83 -7.55 22.57
C ILE A 88 -8.30 -6.61 23.68
N GLY A 89 -7.47 -5.64 24.04
CA GLY A 89 -7.78 -4.59 25.00
C GLY A 89 -8.44 -3.37 24.34
N GLY A 90 -8.47 -2.24 25.05
CA GLY A 90 -9.07 -1.01 24.53
C GLY A 90 -10.56 -1.17 24.19
N HIS A 91 -10.94 -0.75 22.99
CA HIS A 91 -12.33 -0.79 22.51
C HIS A 91 -12.73 -2.08 21.78
N THR A 92 -11.86 -3.10 21.76
CA THR A 92 -12.14 -4.37 21.09
C THR A 92 -13.30 -5.13 21.74
N LYS A 93 -14.15 -5.76 20.90
CA LYS A 93 -15.35 -6.51 21.33
C LYS A 93 -15.26 -7.96 20.87
N TRP A 94 -15.88 -8.87 21.62
CA TRP A 94 -16.10 -10.24 21.18
C TRP A 94 -17.36 -10.31 20.30
N ASP A 95 -17.27 -11.00 19.18
CA ASP A 95 -18.42 -11.33 18.33
C ASP A 95 -18.72 -12.83 18.44
N GLU A 96 -19.89 -13.13 19.03
CA GLU A 96 -20.35 -14.50 19.25
C GLU A 96 -20.66 -15.26 17.95
N ASN A 97 -20.98 -14.56 16.86
CA ASN A 97 -21.31 -15.23 15.60
C ASN A 97 -20.07 -15.70 14.85
N THR A 98 -19.00 -14.92 14.93
CA THR A 98 -17.73 -15.21 14.25
C THR A 98 -16.68 -15.79 15.19
N HIS A 99 -16.99 -15.91 16.48
CA HIS A 99 -16.08 -16.32 17.56
C HIS A 99 -14.73 -15.61 17.46
N SER A 100 -14.78 -14.28 17.30
CA SER A 100 -13.59 -13.46 17.01
C SER A 100 -13.64 -12.14 17.75
N PHE A 101 -12.46 -11.56 17.98
CA PHE A 101 -12.35 -10.18 18.44
C PHE A 101 -12.48 -9.22 17.25
N ILE A 102 -13.37 -8.25 17.37
CA ILE A 102 -13.66 -7.23 16.36
C ILE A 102 -13.35 -5.83 16.92
N ASN A 103 -13.17 -4.87 16.01
CA ASN A 103 -12.76 -3.49 16.34
C ASN A 103 -11.39 -3.44 17.03
N GLU A 104 -10.36 -3.96 16.37
CA GLU A 104 -8.99 -3.82 16.87
C GLU A 104 -8.66 -2.35 17.15
N ASP A 105 -8.06 -2.12 18.32
CA ASP A 105 -7.66 -0.79 18.78
C ASP A 105 -6.14 -0.65 18.70
N TYR A 106 -5.64 -0.29 17.51
CA TYR A 106 -4.20 -0.17 17.27
C TYR A 106 -3.56 0.94 18.12
N GLU A 107 -4.29 2.00 18.50
CA GLU A 107 -3.75 3.05 19.36
C GLU A 107 -3.56 2.57 20.81
N TYR A 108 -4.51 1.78 21.33
CA TYR A 108 -4.33 1.06 22.59
C TYR A 108 -3.13 0.10 22.48
N ALA A 109 -3.06 -0.69 21.42
CA ALA A 109 -1.97 -1.65 21.22
C ALA A 109 -0.60 -0.94 21.13
N LYS A 110 -0.48 0.22 20.48
CA LYS A 110 0.76 1.00 20.34
C LYS A 110 1.33 1.42 21.69
N SER A 111 0.46 1.61 22.69
CA SER A 111 0.86 2.04 24.04
C SER A 111 1.11 0.88 25.00
N ASN A 112 0.65 -0.32 24.67
CA ASN A 112 0.63 -1.46 25.60
C ASN A 112 1.41 -2.70 25.11
N SER A 113 1.65 -2.82 23.80
CA SER A 113 2.39 -3.93 23.22
C SER A 113 3.90 -3.76 23.42
N ASN A 114 4.60 -4.87 23.64
CA ASN A 114 6.06 -4.92 23.63
C ASN A 114 6.59 -5.83 22.51
N ASN A 115 5.79 -6.13 21.50
CA ASN A 115 6.10 -7.13 20.46
C ASN A 115 6.87 -6.55 19.27
N TYR A 116 7.81 -5.67 19.55
CA TYR A 116 8.70 -5.06 18.57
C TYR A 116 10.10 -4.80 19.14
N VAL A 117 11.06 -4.61 18.24
CA VAL A 117 12.39 -4.03 18.46
C VAL A 117 12.65 -3.06 17.32
N GLU A 118 12.90 -1.81 17.67
CA GLU A 118 13.21 -0.76 16.71
C GLU A 118 14.72 -0.72 16.46
N THR A 119 15.11 -0.93 15.20
CA THR A 119 16.50 -0.84 14.79
C THR A 119 16.88 0.63 14.58
N PRO A 120 17.94 1.14 15.22
CA PRO A 120 18.28 2.56 15.16
C PRO A 120 18.72 3.04 13.77
N ASP A 121 19.32 2.16 12.96
CA ASP A 121 19.81 2.44 11.62
C ASP A 121 19.90 1.16 10.77
N HIS A 122 20.30 1.29 9.51
CA HIS A 122 20.39 0.17 8.56
C HIS A 122 21.73 -0.60 8.61
N THR A 123 22.53 -0.44 9.66
CA THR A 123 23.82 -1.14 9.76
C THR A 123 23.64 -2.59 10.20
N ILE A 124 24.55 -3.46 9.74
CA ILE A 124 24.54 -4.89 10.11
C ILE A 124 24.65 -5.08 11.63
N ASP A 125 25.42 -4.25 12.33
CA ASP A 125 25.61 -4.37 13.78
C ASP A 125 24.37 -3.91 14.58
N ALA A 126 23.68 -2.87 14.10
CA ALA A 126 22.38 -2.49 14.65
C ALA A 126 21.37 -3.64 14.50
N PHE A 127 21.26 -4.25 13.31
CA PHE A 127 20.39 -5.41 13.11
C PHE A 127 20.73 -6.58 14.03
N ARG A 128 22.01 -6.96 14.12
CA ARG A 128 22.47 -8.04 15.02
C ARG A 128 22.06 -7.78 16.48
N THR A 129 22.21 -6.54 16.93
CA THR A 129 21.81 -6.12 18.28
C THR A 129 20.30 -6.23 18.47
N SER A 130 19.50 -5.79 17.50
CA SER A 130 18.05 -5.90 17.51
C SER A 130 17.59 -7.37 17.57
N TYR A 131 18.18 -8.25 16.76
CA TYR A 131 17.87 -9.69 16.78
C TYR A 131 18.20 -10.34 18.13
N ASN A 132 19.36 -10.03 18.69
CA ASN A 132 19.75 -10.54 20.01
C ASN A 132 18.78 -10.05 21.10
N THR A 133 18.32 -8.80 21.01
CA THR A 133 17.31 -8.23 21.91
C THR A 133 15.98 -8.97 21.77
N ALA A 134 15.52 -9.25 20.56
CA ALA A 134 14.28 -9.98 20.32
C ALA A 134 14.35 -11.45 20.86
N ILE A 135 15.50 -12.12 20.72
CA ILE A 135 15.74 -13.44 21.34
C ILE A 135 15.73 -13.34 22.88
N TYR A 136 16.35 -12.31 23.44
CA TYR A 136 16.33 -12.07 24.88
C TYR A 136 14.90 -11.87 25.40
N LYS A 137 14.04 -11.21 24.62
CA LYS A 137 12.60 -11.07 24.85
C LYS A 137 11.79 -12.36 24.63
N LYS A 138 12.46 -13.49 24.37
CA LYS A 138 11.88 -14.84 24.22
C LYS A 138 10.91 -14.96 23.02
N ALA A 139 11.27 -14.35 21.89
CA ALA A 139 10.56 -14.57 20.63
C ALA A 139 10.50 -16.06 20.27
N ASP A 140 9.34 -16.51 19.84
CA ASP A 140 9.08 -17.80 19.18
C ASP A 140 9.10 -17.66 17.65
N ALA A 141 8.84 -16.47 17.10
CA ALA A 141 9.11 -16.14 15.71
C ALA A 141 9.54 -14.68 15.54
N PHE A 142 10.30 -14.39 14.49
CA PHE A 142 10.58 -13.02 14.04
C PHE A 142 9.72 -12.67 12.84
N LEU A 143 9.30 -11.41 12.78
CA LEU A 143 8.82 -10.76 11.56
C LEU A 143 9.76 -9.60 11.25
N LEU A 144 10.52 -9.71 10.16
CA LEU A 144 11.50 -8.71 9.72
C LEU A 144 10.83 -7.80 8.71
N ALA A 145 10.77 -6.51 9.01
CA ALA A 145 9.99 -5.53 8.25
C ALA A 145 10.84 -4.94 7.11
N GLY A 146 10.83 -5.60 5.94
CA GLY A 146 11.36 -5.02 4.71
C GLY A 146 12.73 -5.55 4.29
N PHE A 147 13.15 -5.17 3.08
CA PHE A 147 14.37 -5.67 2.45
C PHE A 147 15.67 -5.19 3.12
N GLY A 148 15.63 -4.15 3.96
CA GLY A 148 16.80 -3.64 4.68
C GLY A 148 17.50 -4.72 5.53
N HIS A 149 16.77 -5.77 5.92
CA HIS A 149 17.29 -6.91 6.66
C HIS A 149 18.17 -7.87 5.83
N LEU A 150 18.17 -7.80 4.50
CA LEU A 150 18.85 -8.78 3.62
C LEU A 150 20.33 -8.99 3.96
N GLY A 151 21.04 -7.92 4.33
CA GLY A 151 22.46 -8.01 4.71
C GLY A 151 22.73 -8.74 6.04
N ALA A 152 21.71 -8.96 6.86
CA ALA A 152 21.85 -9.51 8.21
C ALA A 152 20.86 -10.65 8.54
N VAL A 153 19.95 -11.00 7.63
CA VAL A 153 18.92 -12.04 7.85
C VAL A 153 19.50 -13.41 8.13
N ASP A 154 20.67 -13.74 7.54
CA ASP A 154 21.36 -15.01 7.80
C ASP A 154 21.67 -15.22 9.29
N TYR A 155 22.15 -14.15 9.93
CA TYR A 155 22.42 -14.12 11.37
C TYR A 155 21.14 -14.29 12.18
N ALA A 156 20.06 -13.58 11.82
CA ALA A 156 18.77 -13.73 12.50
C ALA A 156 18.28 -15.19 12.45
N ALA A 157 18.33 -15.78 11.26
CA ALA A 157 17.93 -17.16 11.02
C ALA A 157 18.78 -18.17 11.81
N ASP A 158 20.11 -18.01 11.82
CA ASP A 158 21.04 -18.84 12.62
C ASP A 158 20.74 -18.78 14.12
N ARG A 159 20.49 -17.57 14.63
CA ARG A 159 20.23 -17.35 16.05
C ARG A 159 18.88 -17.94 16.46
N MET A 160 17.86 -17.80 15.61
CA MET A 160 16.54 -18.41 15.83
C MET A 160 16.59 -19.93 15.71
N GLN A 161 17.42 -20.47 14.81
CA GLN A 161 17.66 -21.91 14.70
C GLN A 161 18.29 -22.46 16.00
N LYS A 162 19.31 -21.77 16.53
CA LYS A 162 19.94 -22.10 17.83
C LYS A 162 19.01 -21.90 19.03
N ALA A 163 18.00 -21.03 18.91
CA ALA A 163 17.02 -20.75 19.96
C ALA A 163 15.83 -21.74 19.99
N GLY A 164 15.91 -22.86 19.27
CA GLY A 164 14.90 -23.92 19.25
C GLY A 164 14.27 -24.16 17.88
N ASN A 165 15.06 -24.05 16.80
CA ASN A 165 14.62 -24.18 15.41
C ASN A 165 13.43 -23.27 15.05
N LYS A 166 13.53 -21.99 15.45
CA LYS A 166 12.44 -21.02 15.35
C LYS A 166 12.39 -20.32 13.99
N THR A 167 11.19 -19.89 13.60
CA THR A 167 10.92 -19.27 12.30
C THR A 167 11.31 -17.80 12.25
N VAL A 168 11.82 -17.37 11.11
CA VAL A 168 11.98 -15.98 10.71
C VAL A 168 11.10 -15.72 9.48
N VAL A 169 10.22 -14.73 9.54
CA VAL A 169 9.48 -14.25 8.38
C VAL A 169 10.15 -12.97 7.88
N LEU A 170 10.54 -12.94 6.60
CA LEU A 170 11.15 -11.79 5.94
C LEU A 170 10.14 -11.18 4.97
N LEU A 171 9.73 -9.93 5.22
CA LEU A 171 8.80 -9.20 4.37
C LEU A 171 9.54 -8.44 3.27
N ASP A 172 8.94 -8.40 2.08
CA ASP A 172 9.36 -7.61 0.90
C ASP A 172 10.78 -7.93 0.39
N ALA A 173 11.25 -9.15 0.66
CA ALA A 173 12.54 -9.62 0.18
C ALA A 173 12.58 -11.15 0.14
N GLN A 174 13.47 -11.67 -0.72
CA GLN A 174 13.70 -13.11 -0.85
C GLN A 174 15.03 -13.51 -0.22
N TYR A 175 14.96 -14.50 0.67
CA TYR A 175 16.12 -15.17 1.26
C TYR A 175 15.84 -16.66 1.46
N GLN A 176 16.76 -17.51 1.04
CA GLN A 176 16.58 -18.96 1.05
C GLN A 176 17.31 -19.59 2.23
N LYS A 177 16.55 -20.08 3.22
CA LYS A 177 17.04 -20.84 4.38
C LYS A 177 15.91 -21.61 5.04
N ASP A 178 16.21 -22.76 5.63
CA ASP A 178 15.26 -23.79 6.09
C ASP A 178 14.25 -23.33 7.17
N ASN A 179 14.56 -22.26 7.91
CA ASN A 179 13.70 -21.64 8.91
C ASN A 179 13.27 -20.20 8.54
N VAL A 180 13.42 -19.81 7.27
CA VAL A 180 13.01 -18.50 6.77
C VAL A 180 11.80 -18.63 5.85
N ILE A 181 10.76 -17.86 6.10
CA ILE A 181 9.64 -17.63 5.18
C ILE A 181 9.88 -16.28 4.51
N SER A 182 10.11 -16.25 3.21
CA SER A 182 10.19 -14.99 2.46
C SER A 182 8.82 -14.60 1.93
N VAL A 183 8.46 -13.33 1.95
CA VAL A 183 7.19 -12.81 1.45
C VAL A 183 7.46 -11.74 0.41
N LEU A 184 6.95 -11.97 -0.81
CA LEU A 184 6.98 -11.04 -1.93
C LEU A 184 5.55 -10.66 -2.35
N PHE A 185 5.43 -9.50 -2.97
CA PHE A 185 4.17 -8.92 -3.42
C PHE A 185 4.14 -8.82 -4.95
N ASN A 186 2.96 -9.02 -5.54
CA ASN A 186 2.73 -8.83 -6.97
C ASN A 186 2.29 -7.39 -7.23
N SER A 187 3.20 -6.45 -6.99
CA SER A 187 2.90 -5.01 -6.94
C SER A 187 2.41 -4.41 -8.26
N GLU A 188 2.57 -5.11 -9.38
CA GLU A 188 1.88 -4.78 -10.63
C GLU A 188 0.36 -4.80 -10.52
N LEU A 189 -0.20 -5.67 -9.68
CA LEU A 189 -1.64 -5.71 -9.42
C LEU A 189 -2.08 -4.46 -8.66
N ALA A 190 -1.32 -4.06 -7.64
CA ALA A 190 -1.60 -2.84 -6.89
C ALA A 190 -1.51 -1.60 -7.80
N GLY A 191 -0.50 -1.53 -8.66
CA GLY A 191 -0.34 -0.47 -9.66
C GLY A 191 -1.48 -0.44 -10.68
N PHE A 192 -1.91 -1.60 -11.19
CA PHE A 192 -3.05 -1.69 -12.10
C PHE A 192 -4.35 -1.26 -11.42
N ASN A 193 -4.64 -1.80 -10.24
CA ASN A 193 -5.86 -1.48 -9.49
C ASN A 193 -5.94 0.02 -9.16
N ALA A 194 -4.89 0.58 -8.55
CA ALA A 194 -4.83 2.00 -8.24
C ALA A 194 -4.93 2.89 -9.50
N GLY A 195 -4.33 2.45 -10.60
CA GLY A 195 -4.45 3.10 -11.90
C GLY A 195 -5.87 3.06 -12.46
N TRP A 196 -6.53 1.90 -12.41
CA TRP A 196 -7.90 1.72 -12.88
C TRP A 196 -8.87 2.62 -12.12
N ASP A 197 -8.81 2.59 -10.78
CA ASP A 197 -9.60 3.44 -9.90
C ASP A 197 -9.39 4.94 -10.21
N ALA A 198 -8.13 5.37 -10.33
CA ALA A 198 -7.77 6.75 -10.61
C ALA A 198 -8.25 7.22 -12.00
N ILE A 199 -8.08 6.38 -13.03
CA ILE A 199 -8.49 6.69 -14.41
C ILE A 199 -10.00 6.82 -14.52
N LEU A 200 -10.75 5.89 -13.91
CA LEU A 200 -12.21 5.93 -13.92
C LEU A 200 -12.71 7.18 -13.21
N TRP A 201 -12.20 7.49 -12.01
CA TRP A 201 -12.55 8.72 -11.29
C TRP A 201 -12.23 9.98 -12.10
N ALA A 202 -11.02 10.06 -12.65
CA ALA A 202 -10.52 11.24 -13.33
C ALA A 202 -11.30 11.56 -14.60
N ASN A 203 -11.78 10.54 -15.32
CA ASN A 203 -12.54 10.71 -16.55
C ASN A 203 -14.02 10.99 -16.33
N LEU A 204 -14.53 11.00 -15.09
CA LEU A 204 -15.92 11.42 -14.84
C LEU A 204 -16.12 12.90 -15.20
N PRO A 205 -17.36 13.30 -15.55
CA PRO A 205 -17.69 14.71 -15.69
C PRO A 205 -17.43 15.47 -14.38
N LYS A 206 -16.93 16.70 -14.51
CA LYS A 206 -16.64 17.55 -13.36
C LYS A 206 -17.89 17.76 -12.49
N MET A 207 -17.74 17.48 -11.20
CA MET A 207 -18.80 17.61 -10.20
C MET A 207 -18.84 19.00 -9.55
N THR A 208 -19.93 19.32 -8.84
CA THR A 208 -20.09 20.59 -8.10
C THR A 208 -19.07 20.75 -6.97
N SER A 209 -18.70 19.64 -6.34
CA SER A 209 -17.57 19.51 -5.42
C SER A 209 -16.98 18.10 -5.52
N LEU A 210 -15.83 17.86 -4.88
CA LEU A 210 -15.20 16.54 -4.87
C LEU A 210 -16.19 15.49 -4.35
N ASN A 211 -16.44 14.46 -5.17
CA ASN A 211 -17.33 13.35 -4.85
C ASN A 211 -18.76 13.77 -4.45
N SER A 212 -19.30 14.89 -4.96
CA SER A 212 -20.68 15.27 -4.65
C SER A 212 -21.73 14.39 -5.32
N GLY A 213 -21.36 13.70 -6.40
CA GLY A 213 -22.29 12.93 -7.21
C GLY A 213 -23.29 13.83 -7.97
N GLU A 214 -23.02 15.14 -8.07
CA GLU A 214 -23.81 16.15 -8.77
C GLU A 214 -22.97 16.78 -9.88
N PHE A 215 -23.49 16.84 -11.11
CA PHE A 215 -22.76 17.44 -12.21
C PHE A 215 -22.65 18.97 -12.07
N SER A 216 -21.47 19.51 -12.39
CA SER A 216 -21.27 20.96 -12.44
C SER A 216 -22.05 21.60 -13.58
N LYS A 217 -22.36 22.89 -13.46
CA LYS A 217 -22.96 23.68 -14.54
C LYS A 217 -22.14 23.63 -15.83
N GLU A 218 -20.82 23.60 -15.70
CA GLU A 218 -19.87 23.50 -16.81
C GLU A 218 -20.04 22.18 -17.56
N ALA A 219 -20.14 21.05 -16.83
CA ALA A 219 -20.34 19.73 -17.43
C ALA A 219 -21.69 19.60 -18.16
N LEU A 220 -22.77 20.08 -17.53
CA LEU A 220 -24.11 20.11 -18.15
C LEU A 220 -24.12 20.95 -19.43
N SER A 221 -23.48 22.13 -19.39
CA SER A 221 -23.35 23.01 -20.55
C SER A 221 -22.54 22.35 -21.67
N ALA A 222 -21.43 21.68 -21.32
CA ALA A 222 -20.60 20.97 -22.28
C ALA A 222 -21.35 19.83 -22.98
N SER A 223 -22.13 19.05 -22.22
CA SER A 223 -23.02 18.00 -22.74
C SER A 223 -24.03 18.56 -23.74
N ASN A 224 -24.76 19.62 -23.36
CA ASN A 224 -25.82 20.22 -24.19
C ASN A 224 -25.26 20.85 -25.47
N SER A 225 -24.12 21.53 -25.37
CA SER A 225 -23.47 22.19 -26.51
C SER A 225 -22.53 21.28 -27.30
N LYS A 226 -22.41 20.00 -26.92
CA LYS A 226 -21.50 19.00 -27.52
C LYS A 226 -20.05 19.50 -27.63
N THR A 227 -19.59 20.20 -26.61
CA THR A 227 -18.19 20.63 -26.49
C THR A 227 -17.40 19.66 -25.63
N ASP A 228 -16.07 19.80 -25.62
CA ASP A 228 -15.19 18.97 -24.79
C ASP A 228 -15.61 19.02 -23.31
N MET A 229 -15.82 17.83 -22.73
CA MET A 229 -16.29 17.67 -21.36
C MET A 229 -15.23 18.16 -20.35
N PRO A 230 -15.55 19.06 -19.42
CA PRO A 230 -14.71 19.29 -18.25
C PRO A 230 -14.69 18.02 -17.39
N LEU A 231 -13.50 17.51 -17.14
CA LEU A 231 -13.29 16.25 -16.42
C LEU A 231 -12.92 16.51 -14.96
N GLN A 232 -13.33 15.59 -14.09
CA GLN A 232 -13.09 15.65 -12.66
C GLN A 232 -11.60 15.66 -12.30
N GLY A 233 -10.79 14.89 -13.04
CA GLY A 233 -9.36 14.76 -12.78
C GLY A 233 -8.47 15.81 -13.46
N SER A 234 -9.01 16.65 -14.36
CA SER A 234 -8.21 17.65 -15.07
C SER A 234 -7.84 18.82 -14.16
N THR A 235 -6.58 18.90 -13.76
CA THR A 235 -6.05 19.97 -12.88
C THR A 235 -5.21 20.99 -13.64
N ALA A 236 -4.62 20.59 -14.77
CA ALA A 236 -3.87 21.50 -15.63
C ALA A 236 -4.78 22.35 -16.54
N GLY A 237 -6.11 22.22 -16.42
CA GLY A 237 -7.09 22.92 -17.26
C GLY A 237 -7.13 22.42 -18.71
N ASN A 238 -6.46 21.30 -18.96
CA ASN A 238 -6.42 20.56 -20.21
C ASN A 238 -7.64 19.63 -20.25
N LYS A 239 -8.49 19.69 -21.28
CA LYS A 239 -9.74 18.89 -21.31
C LYS A 239 -9.53 17.39 -21.61
N TYR A 240 -8.44 16.83 -21.12
CA TYR A 240 -8.02 15.43 -21.21
C TYR A 240 -7.28 15.07 -19.92
N ILE A 241 -7.06 13.78 -19.67
CA ILE A 241 -6.30 13.32 -18.50
C ILE A 241 -4.88 12.97 -18.92
N SER A 242 -3.89 13.51 -18.21
CA SER A 242 -2.49 13.12 -18.35
C SER A 242 -1.96 12.54 -17.04
N ILE A 243 -1.37 11.36 -17.09
CA ILE A 243 -0.81 10.69 -15.91
C ILE A 243 0.70 10.58 -16.06
N GLY A 244 1.40 11.07 -15.05
CA GLY A 244 2.83 10.87 -14.87
C GLY A 244 3.11 9.86 -13.78
N MET A 245 4.30 9.27 -13.81
CA MET A 245 4.78 8.41 -12.73
C MET A 245 6.30 8.48 -12.63
N PHE A 246 6.86 8.08 -11.50
CA PHE A 246 8.31 7.84 -11.43
C PHE A 246 8.65 6.88 -10.30
N GLY A 247 9.70 6.10 -10.50
CA GLY A 247 10.30 5.27 -9.47
C GLY A 247 11.44 5.97 -8.76
N GLY A 248 11.81 5.47 -7.59
CA GLY A 248 13.06 5.84 -6.92
C GLY A 248 14.26 5.25 -7.67
N ILE A 249 14.69 4.08 -7.25
CA ILE A 249 15.73 3.27 -7.91
C ILE A 249 15.04 2.13 -8.66
N THR A 250 15.43 1.86 -9.90
CA THR A 250 14.82 0.80 -10.72
C THR A 250 15.04 -0.59 -10.10
N ASP A 251 13.94 -1.32 -9.92
CA ASP A 251 13.91 -2.72 -9.52
C ASP A 251 12.62 -3.35 -10.04
N LYS A 252 12.73 -4.44 -10.83
CA LYS A 252 11.57 -5.06 -11.49
C LYS A 252 10.49 -5.49 -10.50
N ASN A 253 10.86 -5.98 -9.31
CA ASN A 253 9.95 -6.65 -8.39
C ASN A 253 9.49 -5.74 -7.23
N ALA A 254 10.17 -4.62 -7.00
CA ALA A 254 9.86 -3.71 -5.90
C ALA A 254 9.35 -2.32 -6.33
N VAL A 255 9.75 -1.83 -7.51
CA VAL A 255 9.46 -0.46 -7.96
C VAL A 255 8.76 -0.48 -9.30
N ASP A 256 9.37 -1.11 -10.29
CA ASP A 256 8.96 -0.91 -11.66
C ASP A 256 7.70 -1.68 -12.02
N ASN A 257 7.41 -2.79 -11.31
CA ASN A 257 6.16 -3.53 -11.45
C ASN A 257 4.93 -2.67 -11.10
N TYR A 258 4.99 -1.84 -10.06
CA TYR A 258 3.93 -0.86 -9.78
C TYR A 258 3.69 0.07 -10.97
N MET A 259 4.78 0.63 -11.51
CA MET A 259 4.72 1.57 -12.63
C MET A 259 4.15 0.88 -13.88
N TRP A 260 4.62 -0.34 -14.17
CA TRP A 260 4.12 -1.17 -15.26
C TRP A 260 2.62 -1.46 -15.11
N GLY A 261 2.15 -1.78 -13.91
CA GLY A 261 0.74 -2.00 -13.62
C GLY A 261 -0.13 -0.79 -13.96
N LEU A 262 0.30 0.42 -13.56
CA LEU A 262 -0.40 1.66 -13.92
C LEU A 262 -0.41 1.88 -15.45
N LEU A 263 0.72 1.65 -16.13
CA LEU A 263 0.78 1.74 -17.60
C LEU A 263 -0.17 0.74 -18.27
N ALA A 264 -0.27 -0.49 -17.73
CA ALA A 264 -1.20 -1.50 -18.23
C ALA A 264 -2.66 -1.04 -18.05
N ALA A 265 -3.02 -0.44 -16.91
CA ALA A 265 -4.35 0.12 -16.69
C ALA A 265 -4.66 1.25 -17.69
N MET A 266 -3.72 2.18 -17.92
CA MET A 266 -3.84 3.23 -18.94
C MET A 266 -4.03 2.66 -20.34
N HIS A 267 -3.26 1.64 -20.70
CA HIS A 267 -3.32 1.01 -22.01
C HIS A 267 -4.64 0.26 -22.23
N VAL A 268 -5.10 -0.53 -21.25
CA VAL A 268 -6.40 -1.19 -21.30
C VAL A 268 -7.51 -0.16 -21.42
N TYR A 269 -7.52 0.88 -20.57
CA TYR A 269 -8.56 1.91 -20.63
C TYR A 269 -8.62 2.58 -22.01
N ASN A 270 -7.47 3.00 -22.55
CA ASN A 270 -7.41 3.67 -23.85
C ASN A 270 -7.91 2.79 -24.99
N ASN A 271 -7.69 1.47 -24.92
CA ASN A 271 -8.15 0.55 -25.96
C ASN A 271 -9.63 0.14 -25.79
N LYS A 272 -10.19 0.24 -24.58
CA LYS A 272 -11.55 -0.26 -24.28
C LYS A 272 -12.60 0.82 -24.10
N PHE A 273 -12.20 2.01 -23.69
CA PHE A 273 -13.11 3.07 -23.29
C PHE A 273 -12.90 4.38 -24.07
N ALA A 274 -11.65 4.77 -24.35
CA ALA A 274 -11.40 6.06 -24.99
C ALA A 274 -12.14 6.20 -26.33
N GLY A 275 -12.78 7.35 -26.53
CA GLY A 275 -13.59 7.65 -27.71
C GLY A 275 -15.02 7.09 -27.70
N LYS A 276 -15.36 6.15 -26.81
CA LYS A 276 -16.74 5.67 -26.64
C LYS A 276 -17.61 6.77 -26.07
N GLU A 277 -18.82 6.90 -26.62
CA GLU A 277 -19.84 7.80 -26.10
C GLU A 277 -20.64 7.11 -24.99
N ILE A 278 -20.81 7.79 -23.87
CA ILE A 278 -21.60 7.30 -22.73
C ILE A 278 -22.59 8.37 -22.26
N GLU A 279 -23.64 7.92 -21.57
CA GLU A 279 -24.57 8.76 -20.84
C GLU A 279 -24.51 8.35 -19.35
N LEU A 280 -24.38 9.34 -18.47
CA LEU A 280 -24.41 9.18 -17.02
C LEU A 280 -25.50 10.07 -16.43
N GLU A 281 -26.13 9.64 -15.34
CA GLU A 281 -27.16 10.37 -14.61
C GLU A 281 -26.71 10.63 -13.18
N ASP A 282 -26.78 11.87 -12.70
CA ASP A 282 -26.37 12.26 -11.36
C ASP A 282 -27.43 12.03 -10.28
N ASN A 283 -27.11 12.32 -9.02
CA ASN A 283 -28.05 12.12 -7.90
C ASN A 283 -29.29 13.04 -7.94
N LYS A 284 -29.32 14.05 -8.84
CA LYS A 284 -30.46 14.94 -9.12
C LYS A 284 -31.24 14.54 -10.37
N GLY A 285 -30.89 13.42 -11.00
CA GLY A 285 -31.52 12.96 -12.24
C GLY A 285 -31.08 13.73 -13.48
N GLN A 286 -30.00 14.52 -13.39
CA GLN A 286 -29.47 15.25 -14.54
C GLN A 286 -28.56 14.35 -15.35
N LYS A 287 -28.72 14.40 -16.68
CA LYS A 287 -27.99 13.54 -17.61
C LYS A 287 -26.89 14.27 -18.35
N VAL A 288 -25.72 13.64 -18.44
CA VAL A 288 -24.58 14.11 -19.22
C VAL A 288 -24.20 13.05 -20.22
N LYS A 289 -24.10 13.45 -21.50
CA LYS A 289 -23.63 12.61 -22.60
C LYS A 289 -22.29 13.14 -23.11
N TYR A 290 -21.28 12.28 -23.20
CA TYR A 290 -19.94 12.68 -23.65
C TYR A 290 -19.12 11.50 -24.15
N LYS A 291 -18.03 11.82 -24.87
CA LYS A 291 -17.01 10.86 -25.25
C LYS A 291 -15.94 10.78 -24.17
N LEU A 292 -15.65 9.56 -23.74
CA LEU A 292 -14.54 9.28 -22.82
C LEU A 292 -13.22 9.71 -23.45
N GLN A 293 -12.40 10.45 -22.69
CA GLN A 293 -11.17 11.01 -23.19
C GLN A 293 -10.03 9.99 -23.07
N PRO A 294 -9.07 9.96 -24.01
CA PRO A 294 -7.87 9.18 -23.82
C PRO A 294 -7.05 9.71 -22.64
N VAL A 295 -6.32 8.80 -22.01
CA VAL A 295 -5.34 9.09 -20.96
C VAL A 295 -3.95 9.13 -21.58
N TYR A 296 -3.21 10.21 -21.34
CA TYR A 296 -1.89 10.43 -21.91
C TYR A 296 -0.76 10.19 -20.91
N TYR A 297 0.43 9.90 -21.43
CA TYR A 297 1.62 9.49 -20.69
C TYR A 297 2.55 10.70 -20.48
N ALA A 298 2.42 11.39 -19.35
CA ALA A 298 3.12 12.66 -19.11
C ALA A 298 4.66 12.52 -19.10
N ASN A 299 5.18 11.32 -18.78
CA ASN A 299 6.60 10.98 -18.87
C ASN A 299 7.18 11.17 -20.28
N LEU A 300 6.35 11.02 -21.31
CA LEU A 300 6.75 11.08 -22.72
C LEU A 300 6.49 12.46 -23.35
N GLY A 301 5.87 13.39 -22.62
CA GLY A 301 5.52 14.72 -23.10
C GLY A 301 4.01 14.98 -23.11
N LYS A 302 3.63 16.14 -23.65
CA LYS A 302 2.23 16.55 -23.74
C LYS A 302 1.47 15.71 -24.75
N LYS A 303 0.31 15.17 -24.35
CA LYS A 303 -0.55 14.32 -25.20
C LYS A 303 0.18 13.13 -25.85
N ALA A 304 1.22 12.61 -25.21
CA ALA A 304 1.94 11.45 -25.71
C ALA A 304 1.14 10.17 -25.44
N GLY A 305 1.04 9.30 -26.44
CA GLY A 305 0.41 7.98 -26.34
C GLY A 305 1.43 6.87 -26.11
N VAL A 306 0.92 5.62 -26.05
CA VAL A 306 1.73 4.41 -25.83
C VAL A 306 2.83 4.21 -26.87
N GLU A 307 2.66 4.77 -28.08
CA GLU A 307 3.65 4.69 -29.16
C GLU A 307 5.01 5.31 -28.84
N GLY A 308 5.08 6.18 -27.83
CA GLY A 308 6.33 6.74 -27.34
C GLY A 308 7.12 5.82 -26.40
N LEU A 309 6.55 4.69 -25.95
CA LEU A 309 7.22 3.68 -25.11
C LEU A 309 8.12 2.76 -25.96
N LYS A 310 9.09 3.36 -26.65
CA LYS A 310 10.10 2.66 -27.48
C LYS A 310 11.52 2.81 -26.92
N ASP A 311 11.83 3.96 -26.32
CA ASP A 311 13.13 4.25 -25.72
C ASP A 311 12.93 5.01 -24.40
N VAL A 312 12.57 4.25 -23.36
CA VAL A 312 12.35 4.79 -22.01
C VAL A 312 13.69 5.23 -21.44
N SER A 313 13.85 6.54 -21.27
CA SER A 313 15.03 7.11 -20.61
C SER A 313 14.94 6.92 -19.09
N GLU A 314 16.02 6.53 -18.43
CA GLU A 314 16.01 6.37 -16.99
C GLU A 314 15.65 7.68 -16.27
N SER A 315 16.21 8.81 -16.73
CA SER A 315 16.02 10.14 -16.13
C SER A 315 14.60 10.69 -16.22
N SER A 316 13.78 10.18 -17.15
CA SER A 316 12.38 10.60 -17.29
C SER A 316 11.43 9.72 -16.47
N TRP A 317 11.93 8.63 -15.87
CA TRP A 317 11.11 7.62 -15.21
C TRP A 317 11.59 7.28 -13.80
N PHE A 318 12.83 7.61 -13.44
CA PHE A 318 13.42 7.31 -12.15
C PHE A 318 14.18 8.52 -11.60
N SER A 319 13.96 8.84 -10.32
CA SER A 319 14.71 9.87 -9.61
C SER A 319 16.11 9.40 -9.20
N LYS A 320 16.37 8.09 -9.28
CA LYS A 320 17.62 7.40 -8.92
C LYS A 320 17.95 7.47 -7.43
N SER A 321 16.94 7.68 -6.59
CA SER A 321 17.10 7.84 -5.15
C SER A 321 15.79 7.57 -4.43
N PHE A 322 15.84 7.18 -3.15
CA PHE A 322 14.69 7.19 -2.24
C PHE A 322 14.76 8.34 -1.22
N GLU A 323 15.78 9.19 -1.30
CA GLU A 323 15.98 10.30 -0.37
C GLU A 323 14.89 11.37 -0.54
N VAL A 324 14.53 12.02 0.56
CA VAL A 324 13.65 13.20 0.55
C VAL A 324 14.24 14.29 -0.34
N GLY A 325 13.44 14.88 -1.24
CA GLY A 325 13.90 15.88 -2.21
C GLY A 325 14.65 15.30 -3.41
N GLY A 326 14.84 13.98 -3.50
CA GLY A 326 15.53 13.33 -4.62
C GLY A 326 14.82 13.56 -5.96
N ALA A 327 13.49 13.51 -5.99
CA ALA A 327 12.73 13.75 -7.22
C ALA A 327 12.87 15.21 -7.68
N LYS A 328 12.85 16.16 -6.73
CA LYS A 328 13.10 17.57 -7.03
C LYS A 328 14.52 17.80 -7.57
N LYS A 329 15.55 17.20 -6.96
CA LYS A 329 16.94 17.30 -7.42
C LYS A 329 17.12 16.73 -8.83
N SER A 330 16.43 15.64 -9.16
CA SER A 330 16.47 15.04 -10.50
C SER A 330 15.74 15.86 -11.57
N GLY A 331 14.86 16.79 -11.16
CA GLY A 331 14.01 17.58 -12.05
C GLY A 331 12.79 16.81 -12.61
N ILE A 332 12.58 15.56 -12.21
CA ILE A 332 11.50 14.72 -12.78
C ILE A 332 10.11 15.26 -12.47
N VAL A 333 9.89 15.80 -11.26
CA VAL A 333 8.60 16.40 -10.86
C VAL A 333 8.30 17.63 -11.71
N ASP A 334 9.28 18.51 -11.89
CA ASP A 334 9.14 19.72 -12.70
C ASP A 334 8.86 19.38 -14.16
N ALA A 335 9.50 18.33 -14.70
CA ALA A 335 9.24 17.83 -16.04
C ALA A 335 7.80 17.31 -16.20
N LEU A 336 7.31 16.52 -15.24
CA LEU A 336 5.94 16.00 -15.27
C LEU A 336 4.89 17.12 -15.16
N VAL A 337 5.11 18.10 -14.27
CA VAL A 337 4.23 19.28 -14.15
C VAL A 337 4.28 20.12 -15.44
N LYS A 338 5.46 20.35 -16.02
CA LYS A 338 5.59 21.05 -17.31
C LYS A 338 4.86 20.31 -18.44
N ASN A 339 4.84 18.98 -18.39
CA ASN A 339 4.11 18.12 -19.31
C ASN A 339 2.61 17.99 -18.99
N GLN A 340 2.09 18.83 -18.09
CA GLN A 340 0.67 18.90 -17.73
C GLN A 340 0.15 17.59 -17.12
N ALA A 341 0.97 16.88 -16.34
CA ALA A 341 0.48 15.74 -15.56
C ALA A 341 -0.62 16.20 -14.61
N ASP A 342 -1.81 15.61 -14.73
CA ASP A 342 -2.95 15.85 -13.86
C ASP A 342 -2.91 14.94 -12.63
N ILE A 343 -2.30 13.77 -12.78
CA ILE A 343 -2.09 12.76 -11.75
C ILE A 343 -0.62 12.36 -11.80
N ILE A 344 0.02 12.24 -10.64
CA ILE A 344 1.39 11.71 -10.54
C ILE A 344 1.42 10.53 -9.58
N PHE A 345 2.00 9.40 -10.01
CA PHE A 345 2.25 8.22 -9.19
C PHE A 345 3.74 8.07 -8.85
N PRO A 346 4.19 8.56 -7.68
CA PRO A 346 5.56 8.40 -7.20
C PRO A 346 5.75 7.05 -6.48
N VAL A 347 6.44 6.10 -7.13
CA VAL A 347 6.91 4.83 -6.55
C VAL A 347 8.31 5.02 -5.96
N ALA A 348 8.41 5.96 -5.02
CA ALA A 348 9.69 6.49 -4.54
C ALA A 348 9.67 6.85 -3.05
N GLY A 349 8.89 6.10 -2.26
CA GLY A 349 8.77 6.28 -0.81
C GLY A 349 8.42 7.73 -0.43
N PRO A 350 9.28 8.44 0.32
CA PRO A 350 8.95 9.77 0.84
C PRO A 350 8.88 10.88 -0.22
N GLN A 351 9.33 10.63 -1.45
CA GLN A 351 9.34 11.63 -2.54
C GLN A 351 7.93 11.98 -3.06
N ILE A 352 6.86 11.35 -2.59
CA ILE A 352 5.50 11.87 -2.77
C ILE A 352 5.36 13.31 -2.23
N ASN A 353 6.11 13.66 -1.18
CA ASN A 353 6.15 15.03 -0.66
C ASN A 353 6.71 16.01 -1.70
N ASP A 354 7.66 15.59 -2.54
CA ASP A 354 8.21 16.44 -3.61
C ASP A 354 7.11 16.81 -4.63
N VAL A 355 6.16 15.89 -4.90
CA VAL A 355 5.00 16.14 -5.76
C VAL A 355 3.96 17.04 -5.08
N LEU A 356 3.74 16.84 -3.78
CA LEU A 356 2.80 17.67 -3.02
C LEU A 356 3.30 19.13 -2.93
N GLU A 357 4.61 19.31 -2.82
CA GLU A 357 5.27 20.61 -2.72
C GLU A 357 5.59 21.26 -4.08
N ALA A 358 5.39 20.56 -5.20
CA ALA A 358 5.70 21.03 -6.55
C ALA A 358 5.09 22.41 -6.85
N THR A 359 5.84 23.29 -7.52
CA THR A 359 5.36 24.62 -7.94
C THR A 359 4.59 24.53 -9.27
N GLY A 360 3.57 25.38 -9.46
CA GLY A 360 2.72 25.36 -10.66
C GLY A 360 1.32 24.86 -10.36
N HIS A 361 0.67 24.20 -11.33
CA HIS A 361 -0.57 23.48 -11.04
C HIS A 361 -0.27 22.29 -10.13
N LYS A 362 -1.28 21.84 -9.38
CA LYS A 362 -1.14 20.83 -8.33
C LYS A 362 -1.79 19.52 -8.78
N PRO A 363 -1.01 18.54 -9.26
CA PRO A 363 -1.57 17.26 -9.68
C PRO A 363 -2.20 16.52 -8.50
N PHE A 364 -3.18 15.67 -8.78
CA PHE A 364 -3.56 14.60 -7.87
C PHE A 364 -2.41 13.59 -7.73
N VAL A 365 -2.47 12.77 -6.69
CA VAL A 365 -1.46 11.75 -6.40
C VAL A 365 -2.08 10.38 -6.19
N ILE A 366 -1.34 9.35 -6.61
CA ILE A 366 -1.55 7.97 -6.20
C ILE A 366 -0.42 7.65 -5.21
N GLY A 367 -0.77 7.23 -3.99
CA GLY A 367 0.22 6.80 -2.99
C GLY A 367 0.77 5.40 -3.26
N VAL A 368 1.74 4.96 -2.47
CA VAL A 368 2.36 3.63 -2.61
C VAL A 368 2.65 2.96 -1.26
N ASP A 369 2.74 1.63 -1.30
CA ASP A 369 3.02 0.67 -0.22
C ASP A 369 1.96 0.61 0.88
N THR A 370 1.55 1.76 1.41
CA THR A 370 0.49 1.91 2.41
C THR A 370 -0.59 2.89 1.93
N ASP A 371 -1.65 3.08 2.72
CA ASP A 371 -2.64 4.11 2.46
C ASP A 371 -2.12 5.50 2.83
N GLN A 372 -1.46 6.16 1.88
CA GLN A 372 -0.73 7.41 2.14
C GLN A 372 -1.63 8.63 2.38
N VAL A 373 -2.95 8.53 2.16
CA VAL A 373 -3.86 9.60 2.62
C VAL A 373 -3.89 9.69 4.14
N THR A 374 -3.77 8.55 4.84
CA THR A 374 -3.83 8.49 6.31
C THR A 374 -2.53 9.02 6.94
N SER A 375 -1.40 8.82 6.27
CA SER A 375 -0.07 9.21 6.74
C SER A 375 0.38 10.57 6.19
N VAL A 376 0.56 10.68 4.88
CA VAL A 376 1.08 11.87 4.20
C VAL A 376 -0.03 12.91 3.98
N GLY A 377 -1.24 12.48 3.63
CA GLY A 377 -2.39 13.37 3.48
C GLY A 377 -2.72 14.17 4.74
N SER A 378 -2.46 13.59 5.93
CA SER A 378 -2.70 14.25 7.21
C SER A 378 -1.58 15.20 7.66
N SER A 379 -0.46 15.27 6.94
CA SER A 379 0.76 16.00 7.36
C SER A 379 0.67 17.52 7.19
N LYS A 380 -0.05 18.00 6.17
CA LYS A 380 -0.24 19.43 5.88
C LYS A 380 -1.65 19.65 5.35
N GLN A 381 -2.30 20.72 5.83
CA GLN A 381 -3.63 21.10 5.38
C GLN A 381 -3.67 21.28 3.87
N GLY A 382 -4.70 20.72 3.24
CA GLY A 382 -4.91 20.74 1.80
C GLY A 382 -4.36 19.51 1.06
N ASN A 383 -3.45 18.75 1.66
CA ASN A 383 -2.91 17.53 1.03
C ASN A 383 -3.98 16.44 0.93
N GLU A 384 -4.89 16.36 1.91
CA GLU A 384 -5.99 15.39 1.97
C GLU A 384 -6.86 15.38 0.70
N PHE A 385 -7.02 16.53 0.04
CA PHE A 385 -7.82 16.65 -1.18
C PHE A 385 -7.10 16.20 -2.46
N ARG A 386 -5.85 15.73 -2.37
CA ARG A 386 -5.04 15.38 -3.54
C ARG A 386 -4.86 13.88 -3.74
N PHE A 387 -5.22 13.05 -2.76
CA PHE A 387 -5.05 11.59 -2.84
C PHE A 387 -6.24 10.94 -3.54
N LEU A 388 -5.98 10.34 -4.70
CA LEU A 388 -6.99 9.50 -5.36
C LEU A 388 -7.12 8.18 -4.64
N THR A 389 -6.00 7.53 -4.41
CA THR A 389 -5.86 6.20 -3.82
C THR A 389 -4.38 5.95 -3.54
N SER A 390 -4.01 4.76 -3.09
CA SER A 390 -2.64 4.28 -2.99
C SER A 390 -2.53 2.84 -3.49
N ALA A 391 -1.46 2.51 -4.22
CA ALA A 391 -1.12 1.13 -4.57
C ALA A 391 -0.48 0.44 -3.36
N LYS A 392 -1.23 -0.39 -2.65
CA LYS A 392 -0.84 -0.97 -1.36
C LYS A 392 -0.22 -2.36 -1.48
N LYS A 393 0.73 -2.61 -0.59
CA LYS A 393 1.09 -3.94 -0.11
C LYS A 393 0.29 -4.20 1.16
N ASN A 394 -0.54 -5.24 1.19
CA ASN A 394 -1.29 -5.61 2.39
C ASN A 394 -0.41 -6.42 3.33
N ILE A 395 0.52 -5.71 3.98
CA ILE A 395 1.53 -6.26 4.89
C ILE A 395 0.87 -6.98 6.07
N VAL A 396 -0.25 -6.46 6.57
CA VAL A 396 -1.01 -7.07 7.68
C VAL A 396 -1.50 -8.46 7.29
N SER A 397 -2.18 -8.60 6.15
CA SER A 397 -2.68 -9.89 5.64
C SER A 397 -1.53 -10.87 5.39
N ALA A 398 -0.46 -10.42 4.73
CA ALA A 398 0.69 -11.26 4.43
C ALA A 398 1.43 -11.74 5.69
N SER A 399 1.58 -10.86 6.69
CA SER A 399 2.18 -11.20 7.98
C SER A 399 1.37 -12.25 8.72
N VAL A 400 0.05 -12.07 8.81
CA VAL A 400 -0.85 -13.06 9.43
C VAL A 400 -0.77 -14.40 8.72
N TYR A 401 -0.82 -14.41 7.38
CA TYR A 401 -0.74 -15.64 6.59
C TYR A 401 0.56 -16.40 6.86
N ALA A 402 1.70 -15.69 6.83
CA ALA A 402 3.01 -16.28 7.06
C ALA A 402 3.19 -16.78 8.49
N LEU A 403 2.77 -15.99 9.49
CA LEU A 403 2.85 -16.35 10.91
C LEU A 403 1.97 -17.56 11.24
N ASN A 404 0.76 -17.64 10.69
CA ASN A 404 -0.10 -18.81 10.85
C ASN A 404 0.55 -20.11 10.35
N ARG A 405 1.51 -20.02 9.41
CA ARG A 405 2.23 -21.14 8.78
C ARG A 405 3.70 -21.23 9.20
N ALA A 406 4.11 -20.49 10.23
CA ALA A 406 5.44 -20.56 10.82
C ALA A 406 5.57 -21.82 11.69
N ARG A 407 6.60 -22.64 11.45
CA ARG A 407 6.87 -23.90 12.16
C ARG A 407 6.84 -23.74 13.68
N SER A 408 7.47 -22.68 14.19
CA SER A 408 7.58 -22.46 15.64
C SER A 408 6.29 -22.03 16.31
N LEU A 409 5.24 -21.73 15.54
CA LEU A 409 3.95 -21.26 16.04
C LEU A 409 2.84 -22.32 15.94
N GLN A 410 3.17 -23.56 15.57
CA GLN A 410 2.17 -24.62 15.36
C GLN A 410 1.70 -25.30 16.64
N LYS A 411 2.40 -25.09 17.76
CA LYS A 411 2.07 -25.69 19.06
C LYS A 411 2.13 -24.67 20.16
N THR A 412 1.28 -24.83 21.15
CA THR A 412 1.32 -24.04 22.38
C THR A 412 0.87 -24.85 23.59
N THR A 413 1.15 -24.34 24.78
CA THR A 413 0.74 -24.95 26.04
C THR A 413 0.04 -23.91 26.91
N LEU A 414 -1.18 -24.21 27.34
CA LEU A 414 -1.94 -23.39 28.28
C LEU A 414 -2.41 -24.28 29.43
N ASN A 415 -2.09 -23.90 30.68
CA ASN A 415 -2.44 -24.64 31.89
C ASN A 415 -2.05 -26.14 31.85
N GLY A 416 -0.89 -26.46 31.28
CA GLY A 416 -0.37 -27.83 31.17
C GLY A 416 -0.99 -28.67 30.04
N LYS A 417 -1.97 -28.14 29.29
CA LYS A 417 -2.54 -28.78 28.11
C LYS A 417 -1.84 -28.29 26.84
N GLU A 418 -1.39 -29.21 26.00
CA GLU A 418 -0.87 -28.90 24.66
C GLU A 418 -2.02 -28.67 23.68
N TYR A 419 -1.86 -27.68 22.81
CA TYR A 419 -2.75 -27.37 21.70
C TYR A 419 -1.94 -27.35 20.40
N LYS A 420 -2.57 -27.83 19.32
CA LYS A 420 -2.01 -27.86 17.98
C LYS A 420 -2.81 -26.96 17.05
N SER A 421 -2.11 -26.17 16.25
CA SER A 421 -2.68 -25.27 15.27
C SER A 421 -3.30 -26.06 14.13
N LYS A 422 -4.43 -25.57 13.59
CA LYS A 422 -5.05 -26.13 12.37
C LYS A 422 -4.15 -26.07 11.13
N TYR A 423 -3.10 -25.24 11.16
CA TYR A 423 -2.13 -25.05 10.08
C TYR A 423 -0.88 -25.96 10.20
N GLU A 424 -0.86 -26.95 11.11
CA GLU A 424 0.35 -27.75 11.36
C GLU A 424 0.88 -28.51 10.13
N ASN A 425 0.02 -28.76 9.14
CA ASN A 425 0.35 -29.43 7.87
C ASN A 425 0.62 -28.45 6.71
N GLU A 426 0.59 -27.15 6.95
CA GLU A 426 0.76 -26.09 5.95
C GLU A 426 2.03 -25.23 6.19
N ILE A 427 3.03 -25.78 6.87
CA ILE A 427 4.25 -25.06 7.23
C ILE A 427 4.96 -24.53 5.97
N LYS A 428 5.39 -23.25 6.02
CA LYS A 428 6.02 -22.55 4.89
C LYS A 428 7.50 -22.18 5.11
N ASP A 429 8.10 -22.54 6.25
CA ASP A 429 9.54 -22.35 6.48
C ASP A 429 10.36 -22.95 5.34
N GLY A 430 11.36 -22.20 4.85
CA GLY A 430 12.17 -22.59 3.70
C GLY A 430 11.59 -22.22 2.34
N THR A 431 10.47 -21.49 2.29
CA THR A 431 9.78 -21.14 1.04
C THR A 431 9.70 -19.63 0.82
N THR A 432 9.37 -19.25 -0.42
CA THR A 432 9.02 -17.87 -0.79
C THR A 432 7.56 -17.84 -1.19
N LEU A 433 6.79 -17.03 -0.46
CA LEU A 433 5.39 -16.75 -0.70
C LEU A 433 5.29 -15.56 -1.64
N VAL A 434 4.54 -15.67 -2.73
CA VAL A 434 4.46 -14.62 -3.76
C VAL A 434 3.01 -14.28 -4.04
N GLY A 435 2.48 -13.27 -3.35
CA GLY A 435 1.08 -12.87 -3.49
C GLY A 435 0.10 -14.03 -3.30
N GLU A 436 0.24 -14.79 -2.21
CA GLU A 436 -0.56 -16.00 -1.95
C GLU A 436 -2.05 -15.71 -1.74
N GLN A 437 -2.43 -14.46 -1.50
CA GLN A 437 -3.81 -14.01 -1.40
C GLN A 437 -4.06 -12.83 -2.35
N PRO A 438 -5.26 -12.73 -2.93
CA PRO A 438 -5.59 -11.68 -3.91
C PRO A 438 -5.57 -10.27 -3.29
N ASP A 439 -5.68 -10.16 -1.97
CA ASP A 439 -5.67 -8.89 -1.25
C ASP A 439 -4.26 -8.37 -0.91
N TRP A 440 -3.19 -9.11 -1.24
CA TRP A 440 -1.81 -8.72 -0.93
C TRP A 440 -1.35 -7.49 -1.73
N SER A 441 -1.92 -7.27 -2.91
CA SER A 441 -1.52 -6.19 -3.82
C SER A 441 -2.75 -5.55 -4.46
N ILE A 442 -3.29 -4.55 -3.78
CA ILE A 442 -4.56 -3.88 -4.12
C ILE A 442 -4.44 -2.36 -3.99
N SER A 443 -5.48 -1.62 -4.36
CA SER A 443 -5.55 -0.18 -4.08
C SER A 443 -6.04 0.10 -2.64
N SER A 444 -5.91 1.35 -2.19
CA SER A 444 -6.48 1.85 -0.92
C SER A 444 -7.82 2.56 -1.09
N SER A 445 -8.40 2.47 -2.29
CA SER A 445 -9.63 3.15 -2.63
C SER A 445 -10.75 2.75 -1.68
N ARG A 446 -11.60 3.71 -1.33
CA ARG A 446 -12.66 3.45 -0.36
C ARG A 446 -13.72 2.53 -0.97
N LYS A 447 -14.42 1.78 -0.12
CA LYS A 447 -15.58 0.99 -0.54
C LYS A 447 -16.74 1.90 -0.93
N ALA A 448 -17.63 1.41 -1.81
CA ALA A 448 -18.77 2.19 -2.31
C ALA A 448 -19.79 2.59 -1.23
N ASP A 449 -19.84 1.85 -0.13
CA ASP A 449 -20.66 2.14 1.05
C ASP A 449 -19.98 3.10 2.06
N THR A 450 -18.72 3.47 1.81
CA THR A 450 -17.98 4.42 2.64
C THR A 450 -18.10 5.82 2.04
N LYS A 451 -18.77 6.72 2.76
CA LYS A 451 -18.88 8.13 2.37
C LYS A 451 -17.49 8.78 2.32
N TRP A 452 -17.26 9.62 1.32
CA TRP A 452 -16.04 10.40 1.26
C TRP A 452 -15.99 11.38 2.43
N SER A 453 -14.90 11.36 3.20
CA SER A 453 -14.74 12.22 4.36
C SER A 453 -13.27 12.50 4.65
N ILE A 454 -12.97 13.76 4.91
CA ILE A 454 -11.67 14.22 5.41
C ILE A 454 -11.67 14.41 6.94
N GLU A 455 -12.74 14.00 7.61
CA GLU A 455 -12.80 14.07 9.06
C GLU A 455 -11.80 13.10 9.69
N LYS A 456 -11.12 13.58 10.73
CA LYS A 456 -10.17 12.77 11.47
C LYS A 456 -10.90 11.97 12.54
N VAL A 457 -10.69 10.67 12.55
CA VAL A 457 -11.14 9.77 13.62
C VAL A 457 -9.95 9.52 14.55
N ASN A 458 -10.10 9.82 15.84
CA ASN A 458 -9.03 9.72 16.83
C ASN A 458 -7.74 10.46 16.42
N GLY A 459 -7.88 11.62 15.76
CA GLY A 459 -6.75 12.47 15.35
C GLY A 459 -6.07 12.07 14.03
N SER A 460 -6.53 11.01 13.36
CA SER A 460 -5.97 10.54 12.08
C SER A 460 -7.03 10.53 10.97
N LEU A 461 -6.61 10.81 9.73
CA LEU A 461 -7.45 10.57 8.57
C LEU A 461 -7.66 9.06 8.40
N THR A 462 -8.82 8.68 7.87
CA THR A 462 -9.13 7.30 7.49
C THR A 462 -9.05 7.13 5.98
N ASN A 463 -9.17 5.89 5.50
CA ASN A 463 -9.25 5.60 4.08
C ASN A 463 -10.46 6.26 3.38
N ALA A 464 -11.47 6.72 4.14
CA ALA A 464 -12.60 7.50 3.62
C ALA A 464 -12.17 8.80 2.91
N ALA A 465 -10.95 9.29 3.17
CA ALA A 465 -10.41 10.48 2.53
C ALA A 465 -9.95 10.24 1.08
N ASN A 466 -9.72 8.98 0.67
CA ASN A 466 -9.36 8.66 -0.72
C ASN A 466 -10.49 9.03 -1.69
N LEU A 467 -10.15 9.75 -2.76
CA LEU A 467 -11.15 10.26 -3.71
C LEU A 467 -11.71 9.18 -4.64
N ALA A 468 -10.95 8.13 -4.94
CA ALA A 468 -11.39 7.03 -5.78
C ALA A 468 -12.08 5.92 -4.98
N ILE A 469 -12.94 5.17 -5.67
CA ILE A 469 -13.67 4.02 -5.13
C ILE A 469 -13.03 2.77 -5.68
N GLU A 470 -12.99 1.73 -4.86
CA GLU A 470 -12.50 0.43 -5.29
C GLU A 470 -13.31 -0.09 -6.47
N SER A 471 -12.62 -0.39 -7.56
CA SER A 471 -13.22 -0.84 -8.81
C SER A 471 -12.61 -2.12 -9.35
N VAL A 472 -11.71 -2.74 -8.60
CA VAL A 472 -11.13 -4.06 -8.88
C VAL A 472 -11.11 -4.91 -7.61
N ASP A 473 -11.60 -6.13 -7.73
CA ASP A 473 -11.56 -7.20 -6.73
C ASP A 473 -11.06 -8.47 -7.44
N TYR A 474 -9.78 -8.77 -7.23
CA TYR A 474 -9.10 -9.89 -7.86
C TYR A 474 -9.60 -11.26 -7.38
N SER A 475 -10.38 -11.33 -6.30
CA SER A 475 -10.95 -12.61 -5.82
C SER A 475 -12.20 -13.07 -6.60
N LYS A 476 -12.64 -12.33 -7.62
CA LYS A 476 -13.95 -12.54 -8.26
C LYS A 476 -13.89 -12.52 -9.78
N GLY A 477 -14.58 -13.47 -10.39
CA GLY A 477 -15.04 -13.41 -11.77
C GLY A 477 -13.93 -13.12 -12.79
N LYS A 478 -14.05 -11.98 -13.49
CA LYS A 478 -13.06 -11.52 -14.47
C LYS A 478 -11.85 -10.84 -13.82
N GLY A 479 -11.99 -10.31 -12.61
CA GLY A 479 -10.89 -9.76 -11.83
C GLY A 479 -9.78 -10.79 -11.62
N ASP A 480 -10.15 -12.00 -11.20
CA ASP A 480 -9.24 -13.15 -11.02
C ASP A 480 -8.46 -13.49 -12.31
N LEU A 481 -9.17 -13.56 -13.44
CA LEU A 481 -8.54 -13.81 -14.74
C LEU A 481 -7.58 -12.68 -15.17
N ILE A 482 -7.94 -11.42 -14.89
CA ILE A 482 -7.07 -10.27 -15.15
C ILE A 482 -5.82 -10.32 -14.26
N GLU A 483 -5.95 -10.73 -13.00
CA GLU A 483 -4.80 -10.95 -12.13
C GLU A 483 -3.80 -11.93 -12.76
N GLU A 484 -4.28 -13.09 -13.22
CA GLU A 484 -3.44 -14.10 -13.87
C GLU A 484 -2.78 -13.56 -15.16
N ASP A 485 -3.55 -12.85 -15.99
CA ASP A 485 -3.08 -12.29 -17.26
C ASP A 485 -1.99 -11.23 -17.06
N LEU A 486 -2.14 -10.36 -16.04
CA LEU A 486 -1.16 -9.32 -15.71
C LEU A 486 0.15 -9.94 -15.21
N LYS A 487 0.08 -10.87 -14.25
CA LYS A 487 1.25 -11.60 -13.74
C LYS A 487 1.99 -12.29 -14.87
N LYS A 488 1.25 -12.98 -15.74
CA LYS A 488 1.81 -13.68 -16.90
C LYS A 488 2.50 -12.73 -17.86
N ALA A 489 1.87 -11.62 -18.23
CA ALA A 489 2.44 -10.64 -19.15
C ALA A 489 3.74 -10.01 -18.62
N LEU A 490 3.78 -9.64 -17.34
CA LEU A 490 4.99 -9.07 -16.74
C LEU A 490 6.09 -10.13 -16.56
N ASN A 491 5.73 -11.37 -16.23
CA ASN A 491 6.71 -12.46 -16.13
C ASN A 491 7.32 -12.83 -17.49
N GLU A 492 6.52 -12.83 -18.56
CA GLU A 492 6.97 -13.06 -19.94
C GLU A 492 7.74 -11.86 -20.54
N SER A 493 7.72 -10.71 -19.88
CA SER A 493 8.51 -9.54 -20.27
C SER A 493 10.00 -9.68 -19.90
N GLY A 494 10.85 -8.77 -20.39
CA GLY A 494 12.28 -8.81 -20.10
C GLY A 494 12.65 -8.54 -18.63
N LYS A 495 13.95 -8.46 -18.36
CA LYS A 495 14.51 -8.31 -17.00
C LYS A 495 14.77 -6.86 -16.61
N THR A 496 14.95 -5.99 -17.59
CA THR A 496 15.28 -4.57 -17.40
C THR A 496 14.11 -3.68 -17.75
N TYR A 497 14.04 -2.50 -17.14
CA TYR A 497 12.93 -1.56 -17.37
C TYR A 497 12.74 -1.16 -18.83
N LYS A 498 13.81 -1.18 -19.63
CA LYS A 498 13.72 -0.92 -21.08
C LYS A 498 13.01 -2.01 -21.86
N GLU A 499 12.93 -3.22 -21.33
CA GLU A 499 12.29 -4.34 -21.98
C GLU A 499 10.80 -4.44 -21.62
N TYR A 500 10.44 -4.11 -20.37
CA TYR A 500 9.05 -4.22 -19.89
C TYR A 500 8.26 -2.91 -19.85
N LEU A 501 8.90 -1.73 -19.70
CA LEU A 501 8.19 -0.44 -19.85
C LEU A 501 8.03 -0.09 -21.35
N THR A 502 7.47 -1.01 -22.13
CA THR A 502 7.38 -0.92 -23.59
C THR A 502 5.95 -1.13 -24.05
N LYS A 503 5.60 -0.55 -25.21
CA LYS A 503 4.32 -0.85 -25.85
C LYS A 503 4.11 -2.35 -26.06
N THR A 504 5.16 -3.08 -26.46
CA THR A 504 5.08 -4.53 -26.70
C THR A 504 4.67 -5.31 -25.46
N SER A 505 5.22 -4.98 -24.29
CA SER A 505 4.83 -5.63 -23.04
C SER A 505 3.38 -5.30 -22.65
N LEU A 506 2.95 -4.05 -22.85
CA LEU A 506 1.57 -3.64 -22.55
C LEU A 506 0.55 -4.24 -23.54
N ASP A 507 0.91 -4.34 -24.83
CA ASP A 507 0.10 -5.03 -25.84
C ASP A 507 -0.08 -6.52 -25.47
N LYS A 508 0.96 -7.15 -24.88
CA LYS A 508 0.87 -8.53 -24.44
C LYS A 508 -0.14 -8.70 -23.30
N ALA A 509 -0.12 -7.80 -22.30
CA ALA A 509 -1.11 -7.79 -21.24
C ALA A 509 -2.54 -7.61 -21.80
N LEU A 510 -2.72 -6.64 -22.71
CA LEU A 510 -4.00 -6.40 -23.36
C LEU A 510 -4.47 -7.61 -24.19
N GLU A 511 -3.57 -8.29 -24.91
CA GLU A 511 -3.87 -9.51 -25.68
C GLU A 511 -4.38 -10.63 -24.78
N LEU A 512 -3.73 -10.86 -23.63
CA LEU A 512 -4.13 -11.87 -22.66
C LEU A 512 -5.50 -11.53 -22.05
N ILE A 513 -5.68 -10.30 -21.56
CA ILE A 513 -6.96 -9.82 -21.01
C ILE A 513 -8.10 -9.97 -22.01
N ASN A 514 -7.87 -9.70 -23.31
CA ASN A 514 -8.90 -9.82 -24.34
C ASN A 514 -9.38 -11.25 -24.61
N LYS A 515 -8.61 -12.26 -24.20
CA LYS A 515 -9.05 -13.67 -24.26
C LYS A 515 -10.13 -13.93 -23.21
N ASN A 516 -10.06 -13.22 -22.09
CA ASN A 516 -10.92 -13.41 -20.94
C ASN A 516 -12.05 -12.37 -20.85
N VAL A 517 -11.89 -11.18 -21.41
CA VAL A 517 -12.87 -10.09 -21.41
C VAL A 517 -13.06 -9.53 -22.83
N LYS A 518 -14.23 -9.78 -23.42
CA LYS A 518 -14.52 -9.35 -24.80
C LYS A 518 -14.82 -7.86 -24.87
N ASN A 519 -14.64 -7.25 -26.04
CA ASN A 519 -14.77 -5.81 -26.25
C ASN A 519 -16.15 -5.24 -25.90
N ASP A 520 -17.21 -6.01 -26.14
CA ASP A 520 -18.62 -5.70 -25.87
C ASP A 520 -19.01 -5.92 -24.40
N GLU A 521 -18.20 -6.62 -23.61
CA GLU A 521 -18.46 -6.89 -22.20
C GLU A 521 -18.07 -5.72 -21.29
N TRP A 522 -17.03 -4.96 -21.65
CA TRP A 522 -16.41 -3.92 -20.80
C TRP A 522 -17.39 -2.89 -20.23
N ASP A 523 -18.40 -2.49 -21.00
CA ASP A 523 -19.34 -1.45 -20.60
C ASP A 523 -20.36 -1.95 -19.54
N ASN A 524 -20.50 -3.27 -19.40
CA ASN A 524 -21.45 -3.94 -18.50
C ASN A 524 -20.77 -4.62 -17.31
N LEU A 525 -19.45 -4.51 -17.17
CA LEU A 525 -18.72 -5.11 -16.05
C LEU A 525 -19.11 -4.43 -14.74
N THR A 526 -19.38 -5.25 -13.73
CA THR A 526 -19.70 -4.79 -12.37
C THR A 526 -18.69 -5.35 -11.38
N LEU A 527 -18.29 -4.55 -10.39
CA LEU A 527 -17.40 -5.01 -9.33
C LEU A 527 -17.97 -6.26 -8.63
N LYS A 528 -19.28 -6.22 -8.31
CA LYS A 528 -19.96 -7.29 -7.57
C LYS A 528 -19.92 -8.64 -8.27
N SER A 529 -20.18 -8.67 -9.59
CA SER A 529 -20.33 -9.93 -10.34
C SER A 529 -19.05 -10.34 -11.05
N ASN A 530 -18.26 -9.36 -11.50
CA ASN A 530 -17.13 -9.59 -12.38
C ASN A 530 -15.78 -9.30 -11.70
N GLY A 531 -15.75 -8.74 -10.49
CA GLY A 531 -14.48 -8.35 -9.84
C GLY A 531 -13.78 -7.17 -10.51
N ILE A 532 -14.42 -6.50 -11.47
CA ILE A 532 -13.92 -5.28 -12.08
C ILE A 532 -15.12 -4.43 -12.53
N ALA A 533 -15.09 -3.12 -12.27
CA ALA A 533 -16.14 -2.22 -12.70
C ALA A 533 -15.80 -1.56 -14.04
N GLY A 534 -16.79 -1.48 -14.92
CA GLY A 534 -16.79 -0.53 -16.03
C GLY A 534 -17.20 0.87 -15.56
N ILE A 535 -17.11 1.87 -16.44
CA ILE A 535 -17.35 3.28 -16.10
C ILE A 535 -18.75 3.57 -15.54
N LYS A 536 -19.79 2.88 -16.03
CA LYS A 536 -21.17 3.05 -15.54
C LYS A 536 -21.33 2.52 -14.12
N ASN A 537 -20.86 1.30 -13.88
CA ASN A 537 -20.90 0.72 -12.53
C ASN A 537 -20.04 1.51 -11.55
N TYR A 538 -18.89 2.02 -11.98
CA TYR A 538 -18.07 2.92 -11.18
C TYR A 538 -18.84 4.18 -10.77
N TRP A 539 -19.54 4.81 -11.70
CA TRP A 539 -20.36 5.98 -11.41
C TRP A 539 -21.51 5.69 -10.44
N GLU A 540 -22.19 4.55 -10.60
CA GLU A 540 -23.24 4.09 -9.68
C GLU A 540 -22.70 3.90 -8.25
N MET A 541 -21.54 3.23 -8.12
CA MET A 541 -20.85 3.06 -6.84
C MET A 541 -20.43 4.40 -6.24
N LEU A 542 -20.02 5.37 -7.08
CA LEU A 542 -19.72 6.72 -6.63
C LEU A 542 -20.94 7.43 -6.08
N ILE A 543 -22.05 7.43 -6.81
CA ILE A 543 -23.30 8.00 -6.33
C ILE A 543 -23.75 7.32 -5.03
N GLN A 544 -23.62 6.00 -4.90
CA GLN A 544 -23.95 5.29 -3.66
C GLN A 544 -23.17 5.85 -2.47
N SER A 545 -21.88 6.16 -2.65
CA SER A 545 -21.03 6.76 -1.61
C SER A 545 -21.42 8.21 -1.23
N THR A 546 -22.38 8.82 -1.95
CA THR A 546 -22.89 10.19 -1.68
C THR A 546 -24.29 10.23 -1.07
N LYS A 547 -25.05 9.13 -1.19
CA LYS A 547 -26.44 9.06 -0.72
C LYS A 547 -26.49 8.88 0.79
N ASN A 548 -27.48 9.53 1.42
CA ASN A 548 -27.56 9.59 2.87
C ASN A 548 -27.99 8.30 3.54
#